data_AF-A0AAW0IFR5-F1
#
_entry.id   AF-A0AAW0IFR5-F1
#
_cell.length_a   1.000
_cell.length_b   1.000
_cell.length_c   1.000
_cell.angle_alpha   90.00
_cell.angle_beta   90.00
_cell.angle_gamma   90.00
#
_symmetry.space_group_name_H-M   'P 1'
#
loop_
_entity.id
_entity.type
_entity.pdbx_description
1 polymer ?
#
loop_
_entity_poly.entity_id
_entity_poly.type
_entity_poly.pdbx_seq_one_letter_code
_entity_poly.pdbx_strand_id
1 'polypeptide(L)'
;MGWELYIGGLSKNMFSNLPKLVASRDGFQGCLASVDLNGRLPDLIADALHRIGQVERGCDGPSTTCTEESCANQGVCLQQWDGFTCDCTMTSYGGPVCNDQSQRQVVPLSHKVSP
;
A
#
# COMPACT_ATOMS: atom_id res chain seq x y z
N MET A 1 -17.33 -16.49 26.60
CA MET A 1 -17.26 -15.31 25.72
C MET A 1 -15.80 -14.97 25.56
N GLY A 2 -15.17 -15.37 24.45
CA GLY A 2 -13.77 -15.08 24.17
C GLY A 2 -13.68 -13.90 23.21
N TRP A 3 -12.71 -13.01 23.41
CA TRP A 3 -12.36 -11.98 22.45
C TRP A 3 -11.49 -12.60 21.37
N GLU A 4 -11.85 -12.40 20.10
CA GLU A 4 -11.00 -12.79 18.97
C GLU A 4 -9.90 -11.75 18.76
N LEU A 5 -8.68 -12.22 18.46
CA LEU A 5 -7.58 -11.38 18.04
C LEU A 5 -7.55 -11.31 16.50
N TYR A 6 -7.63 -10.10 15.96
CA TYR A 6 -7.53 -9.85 14.53
C TYR A 6 -6.12 -9.39 14.17
N ILE A 7 -5.52 -10.02 13.16
CA ILE A 7 -4.19 -9.71 12.64
C ILE A 7 -4.35 -9.38 11.16
N GLY A 8 -3.67 -8.33 10.69
CA GLY A 8 -3.77 -7.88 9.30
C GLY A 8 -4.98 -6.97 9.01
N GLY A 9 -6.09 -7.06 9.74
CA GLY A 9 -7.20 -6.12 9.56
C GLY A 9 -8.54 -6.66 10.04
N LEU A 10 -9.59 -5.94 9.70
CA LEU A 10 -10.98 -6.28 10.03
C LEU A 10 -11.82 -6.43 8.76
N SER A 11 -13.04 -6.93 8.88
CA SER A 11 -14.01 -6.82 7.79
C SER A 11 -14.41 -5.35 7.56
N LYS A 12 -14.73 -4.97 6.32
CA LYS A 12 -15.04 -3.58 5.94
C LYS A 12 -16.05 -2.90 6.88
N ASN A 13 -17.10 -3.62 7.26
CA ASN A 13 -18.17 -3.08 8.11
C ASN A 13 -17.73 -2.87 9.57
N MET A 14 -16.66 -3.52 10.02
CA MET A 14 -16.17 -3.38 11.39
C MET A 14 -15.32 -2.12 11.58
N PHE A 15 -14.67 -1.59 10.52
CA PHE A 15 -13.87 -0.36 10.63
C PHE A 15 -14.71 0.84 11.06
N SER A 16 -16.00 0.89 10.69
CA SER A 16 -16.95 1.94 11.11
C SER A 16 -17.25 1.93 12.61
N ASN A 17 -17.01 0.80 13.29
CA ASN A 17 -17.27 0.62 14.73
C ASN A 17 -16.02 0.75 15.59
N LEU A 18 -14.88 1.11 15.00
CA LEU A 18 -13.63 1.28 15.73
C LEU A 18 -13.71 2.46 16.72
N PRO A 19 -13.00 2.39 17.86
CA PRO A 19 -12.86 3.53 18.75
C PRO A 19 -12.35 4.77 18.00
N LYS A 20 -12.87 5.95 18.37
CA LYS A 20 -12.57 7.22 17.67
C LYS A 20 -11.07 7.55 17.56
N LEU A 21 -10.26 7.03 18.48
CA LEU A 21 -8.80 7.24 18.52
C LEU A 21 -8.04 6.37 17.51
N VAL A 22 -8.66 5.32 16.97
CA VAL A 22 -8.04 4.47 15.95
C VAL A 22 -8.22 5.14 14.60
N ALA A 23 -7.12 5.57 13.98
CA ALA A 23 -7.16 6.25 12.68
C ALA A 23 -7.37 5.31 11.50
N SER A 24 -6.99 4.02 11.63
CA SER A 24 -7.04 3.08 10.50
C SER A 24 -8.45 2.88 9.97
N ARG A 25 -8.58 2.89 8.65
CA ARG A 25 -9.83 2.62 7.91
C ARG A 25 -9.73 1.47 6.92
N ASP A 26 -8.54 0.90 6.80
CA ASP A 26 -8.24 -0.25 5.97
C ASP A 26 -7.34 -1.24 6.72
N GLY A 27 -7.19 -2.44 6.15
CA GLY A 27 -6.28 -3.46 6.66
C GLY A 27 -4.82 -3.14 6.34
N PHE A 28 -3.93 -3.80 7.06
CA PHE A 28 -2.51 -3.87 6.73
C PHE A 28 -2.30 -4.72 5.45
N GLN A 29 -1.48 -4.21 4.55
CA GLN A 29 -1.02 -4.92 3.36
C GLN A 29 0.51 -5.01 3.42
N GLY A 30 1.04 -6.24 3.44
CA GLY A 30 2.47 -6.50 3.53
C GLY A 30 2.78 -7.80 4.25
N CYS A 31 4.01 -7.91 4.75
CA CYS A 31 4.47 -9.09 5.48
C CYS A 31 4.53 -8.85 6.99
N LEU A 32 4.14 -9.87 7.74
CA LEU A 32 4.40 -9.98 9.18
C LEU A 32 5.31 -11.18 9.41
N ALA A 33 6.31 -11.01 10.27
CA ALA A 33 7.25 -12.06 10.64
C ALA A 33 7.52 -12.02 12.14
N SER A 34 7.93 -13.17 12.70
CA SER A 34 8.33 -13.28 14.11
C SER A 34 7.28 -12.74 15.09
N VAL A 35 5.99 -13.03 14.83
CA VAL A 35 4.90 -12.59 15.70
C VAL A 35 4.96 -13.36 17.02
N ASP A 36 5.17 -12.61 18.10
CA ASP A 36 5.15 -13.10 19.47
C ASP A 36 3.95 -12.47 20.21
N LEU A 37 3.05 -13.33 20.68
CA LEU A 37 1.88 -12.97 21.47
C LEU A 37 2.07 -13.45 22.91
N ASN A 38 2.77 -12.65 23.71
CA ASN A 38 3.04 -12.92 25.13
C ASN A 38 3.78 -14.26 25.36
N GLY A 39 4.84 -14.52 24.60
CA GLY A 39 5.65 -15.74 24.65
C GLY A 39 5.09 -16.89 23.79
N ARG A 40 3.97 -16.67 23.09
CA ARG A 40 3.39 -17.64 22.16
C ARG A 40 3.71 -17.23 20.73
N LEU A 41 4.25 -18.17 19.96
CA LEU A 41 4.59 -18.01 18.54
C LEU A 41 3.56 -18.73 17.67
N PRO A 42 2.40 -18.11 17.34
CA PRO A 42 1.39 -18.76 16.51
C PRO A 42 1.84 -18.87 15.04
N ASP A 43 1.44 -19.95 14.36
CA ASP A 43 1.44 -19.97 12.89
C ASP A 43 0.21 -19.19 12.42
N LEU A 44 0.40 -17.96 11.93
CA LEU A 44 -0.70 -17.07 11.52
C LEU A 44 -1.62 -17.65 10.44
N ILE A 45 -1.19 -18.69 9.72
CA ILE A 45 -1.99 -19.34 8.68
C ILE A 45 -2.63 -20.62 9.21
N ALA A 46 -1.89 -21.43 9.97
CA ALA A 46 -2.39 -22.71 10.47
C ALA A 46 -3.26 -22.57 11.73
N ASP A 47 -2.94 -21.64 12.62
CA ASP A 47 -3.64 -21.43 13.89
C ASP A 47 -4.83 -20.46 13.77
N ALA A 48 -5.03 -19.84 12.61
CA ALA A 48 -6.10 -18.89 12.38
C ALA A 48 -7.48 -19.57 12.39
N LEU A 49 -8.41 -19.03 13.19
CA LEU A 49 -9.82 -19.44 13.19
C LEU A 49 -10.48 -19.13 11.84
N HIS A 50 -10.19 -17.95 11.30
CA HIS A 50 -10.72 -17.46 10.03
C HIS A 50 -9.62 -16.74 9.24
N ARG A 51 -9.57 -16.98 7.93
CA ARG A 51 -8.69 -16.27 6.99
C ARG A 51 -9.56 -15.54 5.98
N ILE A 52 -9.35 -14.23 5.84
CA ILE A 52 -10.09 -13.38 4.92
C ILE A 52 -9.08 -12.67 4.02
N GLY A 53 -9.31 -12.71 2.71
CA GLY A 53 -8.39 -12.15 1.72
C GLY A 53 -7.24 -13.08 1.36
N GLN A 54 -6.23 -12.54 0.67
CA GLN A 54 -5.05 -13.27 0.23
C GLN A 54 -3.98 -13.22 1.34
N VAL A 55 -3.69 -14.38 1.93
CA VAL A 55 -2.65 -14.55 2.95
C VAL A 55 -1.83 -15.77 2.57
N GLU A 56 -0.53 -15.56 2.35
CA GLU A 56 0.37 -16.58 1.84
C GLU A 56 1.61 -16.70 2.74
N ARG A 57 2.27 -17.87 2.68
CA ARG A 57 3.55 -18.06 3.38
C ARG A 57 4.67 -17.39 2.60
N GLY A 58 5.61 -16.82 3.33
CA GLY A 58 6.75 -16.13 2.74
C GLY A 58 6.51 -14.64 2.60
N CYS A 59 7.46 -13.97 1.96
CA CYS A 59 7.42 -12.54 1.74
C CYS A 59 8.11 -12.22 0.41
N ASP A 60 7.40 -12.42 -0.68
CA ASP A 60 7.92 -12.13 -2.03
C ASP A 60 7.90 -10.63 -2.34
N GLY A 61 7.26 -9.82 -1.49
CA GLY A 61 7.18 -8.38 -1.63
C GLY A 61 6.39 -7.95 -2.87
N PRO A 62 6.48 -6.68 -3.28
CA PRO A 62 5.87 -6.23 -4.52
C PRO A 62 6.50 -6.89 -5.73
N SER A 63 5.65 -7.35 -6.66
CA SER A 63 6.07 -8.05 -7.88
C SER A 63 6.92 -7.18 -8.82
N THR A 64 6.79 -5.86 -8.72
CA THR A 64 7.60 -4.89 -9.46
C THR A 64 8.08 -3.79 -8.53
N THR A 65 9.37 -3.47 -8.62
CA THR A 65 9.96 -2.35 -7.89
C THR A 65 10.10 -1.11 -8.76
N CYS A 66 10.08 0.07 -8.16
CA CYS A 66 10.46 1.30 -8.85
C CYS A 66 11.89 1.21 -9.38
N THR A 67 12.05 1.60 -10.63
CA THR A 67 13.32 1.74 -11.35
C THR A 67 13.38 3.15 -11.94
N GLU A 68 14.56 3.56 -12.42
CA GLU A 68 14.72 4.86 -13.11
C GLU A 68 13.83 4.97 -14.38
N GLU A 69 13.43 3.83 -14.95
CA GLU A 69 12.65 3.73 -16.18
C GLU A 69 11.14 3.53 -15.92
N SER A 70 10.72 3.37 -14.66
CA SER A 70 9.33 3.11 -14.30
C SER A 70 8.40 4.26 -14.67
N CYS A 71 8.87 5.51 -14.60
CA CYS A 71 8.11 6.71 -14.94
C CYS A 71 8.89 7.56 -15.95
N ALA A 72 8.23 7.96 -17.04
CA ALA A 72 8.83 8.83 -18.05
C ALA A 72 8.82 10.30 -17.59
N ASN A 73 9.56 11.14 -18.33
CA ASN A 73 9.50 12.60 -18.22
C ASN A 73 9.68 13.15 -16.79
N GLN A 74 10.55 12.52 -16.00
CA GLN A 74 10.83 12.86 -14.60
C GLN A 74 9.60 12.75 -13.67
N GLY A 75 8.62 11.91 -14.02
CA GLY A 75 7.56 11.53 -13.10
C GLY A 75 8.12 10.80 -11.88
N VAL A 76 7.49 10.98 -10.72
CA VAL A 76 7.94 10.36 -9.48
C VAL A 76 7.35 8.97 -9.36
N CYS A 77 8.19 7.93 -9.30
CA CYS A 77 7.74 6.57 -9.05
C CYS A 77 7.38 6.40 -7.57
N LEU A 78 6.14 5.98 -7.33
CA LEU A 78 5.60 5.67 -6.01
C LEU A 78 5.42 4.15 -5.90
N GLN A 79 6.24 3.52 -5.07
CA GLN A 79 6.16 2.09 -4.81
C GLN A 79 4.85 1.74 -4.09
N GLN A 80 4.18 0.69 -4.56
CA GLN A 80 3.01 0.09 -3.93
C GLN A 80 3.27 -1.40 -3.65
N TRP A 81 2.36 -2.06 -2.93
CA TRP A 81 2.45 -3.51 -2.71
C TRP A 81 2.17 -4.31 -3.99
N ASP A 82 1.15 -3.92 -4.76
CA ASP A 82 0.76 -4.63 -5.98
C ASP A 82 1.46 -4.08 -7.25
N GLY A 83 2.50 -3.26 -7.09
CA GLY A 83 3.26 -2.70 -8.20
C GLY A 83 3.77 -1.29 -7.92
N PHE A 84 3.70 -0.39 -8.89
CA PHE A 84 4.03 1.03 -8.71
C PHE A 84 3.02 1.94 -9.42
N THR A 85 3.01 3.20 -9.05
CA THR A 85 2.26 4.27 -9.73
C THR A 85 3.17 5.45 -9.99
N CYS A 86 2.89 6.27 -11.00
CA CYS A 86 3.66 7.48 -11.28
C CYS A 86 2.87 8.74 -10.90
N ASP A 87 3.49 9.63 -10.14
CA ASP A 87 3.01 11.00 -9.96
C ASP A 87 3.53 11.87 -11.10
N CYS A 88 2.60 12.27 -11.97
CA CYS A 88 2.87 13.09 -13.15
C CYS A 88 2.58 14.58 -12.93
N THR A 89 2.18 15.01 -11.72
CA THR A 89 1.75 16.40 -11.42
C THR A 89 2.81 17.45 -11.71
N MET A 90 4.08 17.06 -11.59
CA MET A 90 5.24 17.90 -11.88
C MET A 90 5.81 17.72 -13.30
N THR A 91 5.08 17.01 -14.17
CA THR A 91 5.43 16.79 -15.57
C THR A 91 4.41 17.46 -16.48
N SER A 92 4.74 17.70 -17.75
CA SER A 92 3.76 18.16 -18.75
C SER A 92 2.97 17.01 -19.41
N TYR A 93 3.05 15.81 -18.84
CA TYR A 93 2.49 14.57 -19.38
C TYR A 93 1.52 13.96 -18.37
N GLY A 94 0.62 13.12 -18.86
CA GLY A 94 -0.30 12.34 -18.03
C GLY A 94 -0.19 10.84 -18.32
N GLY A 95 -1.23 10.11 -17.92
CA GLY A 95 -1.29 8.67 -18.03
C GLY A 95 -0.51 7.93 -16.93
N PRO A 96 -0.55 6.58 -16.92
CA PRO A 96 -0.05 5.75 -15.82
C PRO A 96 1.47 5.81 -15.61
N VAL A 97 2.23 6.20 -16.66
CA VAL A 97 3.70 6.27 -16.64
C VAL A 97 4.24 7.63 -17.13
N CYS A 98 3.40 8.67 -17.10
CA CYS A 98 3.76 10.05 -17.49
C CYS A 98 4.32 10.19 -18.92
N ASN A 99 3.75 9.46 -19.89
CA ASN A 99 4.18 9.51 -21.30
C ASN A 99 3.07 9.95 -22.27
N ASP A 100 1.87 10.25 -21.77
CA ASP A 100 0.74 10.67 -22.61
C ASP A 100 0.68 12.21 -22.68
N GLN A 101 0.91 12.78 -23.86
CA GLN A 101 0.79 14.23 -24.09
C GLN A 101 -0.65 14.70 -24.28
N SER A 102 -1.58 13.81 -24.63
CA SER A 102 -3.01 14.13 -24.79
C SER A 102 -3.65 14.42 -23.43
N GLN A 103 -3.16 13.80 -22.37
CA GLN A 103 -3.52 14.08 -20.98
C GLN A 103 -2.59 15.11 -20.34
N ARG A 104 -2.47 16.27 -20.99
CA ARG A 104 -1.54 17.31 -20.60
C ARG A 104 -1.83 17.83 -19.19
N GLN A 105 -0.85 17.71 -18.30
CA GLN A 105 -0.97 18.16 -16.92
C GLN A 105 -0.42 19.59 -16.77
N VAL A 106 -1.17 20.45 -16.05
CA VAL A 106 -0.76 21.83 -15.78
C VAL A 106 0.27 21.80 -14.67
N VAL A 107 1.54 22.02 -15.01
CA VAL A 107 2.61 22.10 -14.02
C VAL A 107 2.46 23.39 -13.20
N PRO A 108 2.34 23.30 -11.86
CA PRO A 108 2.25 24.48 -11.00
C PRO A 108 3.48 25.38 -11.16
N LEU A 109 3.25 26.68 -11.44
CA LEU A 109 4.32 27.67 -11.66
C LEU A 109 5.21 27.88 -10.41
N SER A 110 4.71 27.58 -9.21
CA SER A 110 5.42 27.79 -7.94
C SER A 110 6.71 26.97 -7.77
N HIS A 111 6.92 25.95 -8.60
CA HIS A 111 8.11 25.08 -8.55
C HIS A 111 9.04 25.23 -9.77
N LYS A 112 8.69 26.07 -10.76
CA LYS A 112 9.59 26.44 -11.87
C LYS A 112 10.63 27.50 -11.47
N VAL A 113 10.68 27.88 -10.19
CA VAL A 113 11.60 28.87 -9.61
C VAL A 113 12.45 28.21 -8.52
N SER A 114 13.09 27.11 -8.84
CA SER A 114 14.29 26.68 -8.11
C SER A 114 15.45 26.74 -9.11
N PRO A 115 16.45 27.62 -8.89
CA PRO A 115 17.61 27.73 -9.77
C PRO A 115 18.45 26.46 -9.78
#